data_AF-X1SKE4-F1
#
_entry.id   AF-X1SKE4-F1
#
_cell.length_a   1.000
_cell.length_b   1.000
_cell.length_c   1.000
_cell.angle_alpha   90.00
_cell.angle_beta   90.00
_cell.angle_gamma   90.00
#
_symmetry.space_group_name_H-M   'P 1'
#
loop_
_entity.id
_entity.type
_entity.pdbx_description
1 polymer ?
#
loop_
_entity_poly.entity_id
_entity_poly.type
_entity_poly.pdbx_seq_one_letter_code
_entity_poly.pdbx_strand_id
1 'polypeptide(L)'
;MPLALLAVALLLVMGTGVLRLGLSGRIFAIRASSDITARAAADAAITMALFAMNEKLATLPWDDDLPSATDQRLIGTNATFSYTITGNLSSGYIVEAIGKSGEAVRQVSATLRLRSPFEAAVFAKGLLNMSNGGTIDWYNYDADDFGFAVSTGSTGENTITLKSGVTIKGDLVVGVGGDPDVVIESKESVTVEGRIYALSDVYATPPASVPEALQSLLSEGTLEESREISTSHKYDTIDL
;
A
#
# COMPACT_ATOMS: atom_id res chain seq x y z
N MET A 1 4.34 57.14 -52.96
CA MET A 1 3.39 56.04 -53.21
C MET A 1 4.00 54.64 -53.08
N PRO A 2 5.10 54.25 -53.75
CA PRO A 2 5.60 52.86 -53.70
C PRO A 2 6.10 52.43 -52.31
N LEU A 3 6.69 53.34 -51.53
CA LEU A 3 7.20 53.04 -50.19
C LEU A 3 6.08 52.72 -49.18
N ALA A 4 4.92 53.39 -49.31
CA ALA A 4 3.76 53.13 -48.45
C ALA A 4 3.14 51.76 -48.75
N LEU A 5 3.06 51.37 -50.03
CA LEU A 5 2.61 50.04 -50.45
C LEU A 5 3.54 48.94 -49.91
N LEU A 6 4.86 49.16 -49.95
CA LEU A 6 5.84 48.22 -49.39
C LEU A 6 5.65 48.04 -47.88
N ALA A 7 5.46 49.14 -47.14
CA ALA A 7 5.23 49.10 -45.69
C ALA A 7 3.94 48.34 -45.34
N VAL A 8 2.85 48.57 -46.07
CA VAL A 8 1.58 47.87 -45.87
C VAL A 8 1.73 46.37 -46.18
N ALA A 9 2.44 46.00 -47.24
CA ALA A 9 2.70 44.60 -47.57
C ALA A 9 3.52 43.89 -46.47
N LEU A 10 4.56 44.55 -45.93
CA LEU A 10 5.36 44.01 -44.83
C LEU A 10 4.53 43.83 -43.56
N LEU A 11 3.69 44.80 -43.21
CA LEU A 11 2.80 44.71 -42.05
C LEU A 11 1.78 43.58 -42.20
N LEU A 12 1.24 43.34 -43.40
CA LEU A 12 0.34 42.22 -43.67
C LEU A 12 1.05 40.88 -43.53
N VAL A 13 2.28 40.74 -44.05
CA VAL A 13 3.05 39.50 -43.92
C VAL A 13 3.43 39.24 -42.46
N MET A 14 3.86 40.26 -41.73
CA MET A 14 4.16 40.12 -40.29
C MET A 14 2.90 39.82 -39.47
N GLY A 15 1.78 40.52 -39.75
CA GLY A 15 0.50 40.31 -39.05
C GLY A 15 -0.05 38.90 -39.25
N THR A 16 0.00 38.38 -40.48
CA THR A 16 -0.40 36.99 -40.77
C THR A 16 0.55 35.97 -40.14
N GLY A 17 1.86 36.27 -40.07
CA GLY A 17 2.85 35.46 -39.37
C GLY A 17 2.56 35.32 -37.87
N VAL A 18 2.32 36.44 -37.18
CA VAL A 18 2.00 36.46 -35.75
C VAL A 18 0.67 35.76 -35.48
N LEU A 19 -0.34 35.95 -36.32
CA LEU A 19 -1.63 35.26 -36.19
C LEU A 19 -1.49 33.73 -36.30
N ARG A 20 -0.68 33.25 -37.26
CA ARG A 20 -0.40 31.81 -37.42
C ARG A 20 0.36 31.22 -36.24
N LEU A 21 1.32 31.95 -35.69
CA LEU A 21 2.05 31.54 -34.49
C LEU A 21 1.11 31.45 -33.29
N GLY A 22 0.24 32.45 -33.09
CA GLY A 22 -0.76 32.44 -32.01
C GLY A 22 -1.75 31.28 -32.12
N LEU A 23 -2.26 31.02 -33.33
CA LEU A 23 -3.19 29.90 -33.56
C LEU A 23 -2.52 28.54 -33.33
N SER A 24 -1.29 28.37 -33.81
CA SER A 24 -0.51 27.13 -33.59
C SER A 24 -0.21 26.91 -32.12
N GLY A 25 0.18 27.97 -31.40
CA GLY A 25 0.41 27.92 -29.95
C GLY A 25 -0.84 27.52 -29.17
N ARG A 26 -2.00 28.07 -29.53
CA ARG A 26 -3.28 27.70 -28.90
C ARG A 26 -3.66 26.25 -29.15
N ILE A 27 -3.51 25.75 -30.38
CA ILE A 27 -3.80 24.34 -30.70
C ILE A 27 -2.87 23.41 -29.91
N PHE A 28 -1.59 23.74 -29.83
CA PHE A 28 -0.63 22.98 -29.04
C PHE A 28 -1.01 22.97 -27.55
N ALA A 29 -1.34 24.14 -26.99
CA ALA A 29 -1.76 24.26 -25.59
C ALA A 29 -3.04 23.45 -25.28
N ILE A 30 -4.03 23.48 -26.18
CA ILE A 30 -5.27 22.70 -26.03
C ILE A 30 -4.96 21.20 -26.05
N ARG A 31 -4.13 20.73 -26.98
CA ARG A 31 -3.75 19.31 -27.06
C ARG A 31 -2.98 18.87 -25.83
N ALA A 32 -2.01 19.66 -25.38
CA ALA A 32 -1.25 19.37 -24.16
C ALA A 32 -2.15 19.33 -22.92
N SER A 33 -3.08 20.30 -22.79
CA SER A 33 -4.05 20.31 -21.69
C SER A 33 -4.97 19.09 -21.73
N SER A 34 -5.54 18.78 -22.90
CA SER A 34 -6.40 17.61 -23.14
C SER A 34 -5.67 16.31 -22.79
N ASP A 35 -4.38 16.21 -23.16
CA ASP A 35 -3.55 15.06 -22.86
C ASP A 35 -3.31 14.84 -21.36
N ILE A 36 -2.91 15.91 -20.66
CA ILE A 36 -2.70 15.87 -19.21
C ILE A 36 -4.00 15.53 -18.50
N THR A 37 -5.13 16.12 -18.92
CA THR A 37 -6.44 15.83 -18.34
C THR A 37 -6.87 14.38 -18.59
N ALA A 38 -6.63 13.82 -19.78
CA ALA A 38 -6.92 12.42 -20.07
C ALA A 38 -6.10 11.47 -19.18
N ARG A 39 -4.82 11.79 -18.93
CA ARG A 39 -3.99 11.03 -17.98
C ARG A 39 -4.51 11.12 -16.55
N ALA A 40 -4.82 12.32 -16.08
CA ALA A 40 -5.38 12.50 -14.74
C ALA A 40 -6.73 11.77 -14.56
N ALA A 41 -7.56 11.72 -15.61
CA ALA A 41 -8.80 10.94 -15.61
C ALA A 41 -8.53 9.43 -15.53
N ALA A 42 -7.49 8.92 -16.18
CA ALA A 42 -7.09 7.52 -16.05
C ALA A 42 -6.59 7.19 -14.62
N ASP A 43 -5.77 8.06 -14.03
CA ASP A 43 -5.28 7.89 -12.65
C ASP A 43 -6.44 7.92 -11.65
N ALA A 44 -7.42 8.83 -11.84
CA ALA A 44 -8.64 8.87 -11.05
C ALA A 44 -9.48 7.58 -11.19
N ALA A 45 -9.49 6.96 -12.38
CA ALA A 45 -10.15 5.68 -12.59
C ALA A 45 -9.53 4.56 -11.76
N ILE A 46 -8.19 4.55 -11.61
CA ILE A 46 -7.50 3.59 -10.74
C ILE A 46 -7.90 3.79 -9.27
N THR A 47 -7.98 5.04 -8.81
CA THR A 47 -8.45 5.34 -7.45
C THR A 47 -9.89 4.88 -7.25
N MET A 48 -10.77 5.09 -8.24
CA MET A 48 -12.16 4.64 -8.18
C MET A 48 -12.27 3.10 -8.19
N ALA A 49 -11.46 2.42 -9.01
CA ALA A 49 -11.40 0.97 -9.04
C ALA A 49 -10.95 0.39 -7.69
N LEU A 50 -9.93 0.99 -7.06
CA LEU A 50 -9.49 0.61 -5.72
C LEU A 50 -10.59 0.82 -4.67
N PHE A 51 -11.29 1.94 -4.74
CA PHE A 51 -12.42 2.23 -3.84
C PHE A 51 -13.54 1.19 -4.01
N ALA A 52 -13.98 0.91 -5.24
CA ALA A 52 -15.02 -0.07 -5.51
C ALA A 52 -14.62 -1.49 -5.07
N MET A 53 -13.36 -1.87 -5.25
CA MET A 53 -12.82 -3.13 -4.72
C MET A 53 -12.89 -3.18 -3.19
N ASN A 54 -12.56 -2.09 -2.51
CA ASN A 54 -12.64 -2.02 -1.05
C ASN A 54 -14.08 -2.04 -0.52
N GLU A 55 -15.02 -1.38 -1.20
CA GLU A 55 -16.44 -1.48 -0.85
C GLU A 55 -16.95 -2.92 -1.01
N LYS A 56 -16.53 -3.59 -2.07
CA LYS A 56 -16.88 -5.00 -2.31
C LYS A 56 -16.30 -5.93 -1.24
N LEU A 57 -15.09 -5.65 -0.74
CA LEU A 57 -14.50 -6.41 0.38
C LEU A 57 -15.31 -6.30 1.67
N ALA A 58 -16.09 -5.23 1.85
CA ALA A 58 -16.94 -5.08 3.03
C ALA A 58 -18.20 -5.98 2.99
N THR A 59 -18.60 -6.45 1.81
CA THR A 59 -19.75 -7.34 1.63
C THR A 59 -19.29 -8.81 1.57
N LEU A 60 -19.69 -9.61 2.56
CA LEU A 60 -19.48 -11.06 2.57
C LEU A 60 -20.73 -11.79 2.07
N PRO A 61 -20.61 -12.92 1.33
CA PRO A 61 -19.38 -13.56 0.87
C PRO A 61 -18.74 -12.83 -0.33
N TRP A 62 -17.41 -12.96 -0.47
CA TRP A 62 -16.69 -12.47 -1.65
C TRP A 62 -17.12 -13.28 -2.88
N ASP A 63 -17.53 -12.59 -3.94
CA ASP A 63 -17.82 -13.19 -5.25
C ASP A 63 -16.85 -12.69 -6.33
N ASP A 64 -16.80 -13.40 -7.46
CA ASP A 64 -15.92 -13.07 -8.59
C ASP A 64 -16.50 -11.98 -9.52
N ASP A 65 -17.61 -11.33 -9.17
CA ASP A 65 -18.22 -10.28 -10.00
C ASP A 65 -17.49 -8.93 -9.88
N LEU A 66 -16.35 -8.79 -10.55
CA LEU A 66 -15.45 -7.66 -10.35
C LEU A 66 -16.08 -6.32 -10.82
N PRO A 67 -15.93 -5.24 -10.03
CA PRO A 67 -16.52 -3.96 -10.39
C PRO A 67 -15.86 -3.40 -11.65
N SER A 68 -16.67 -2.71 -12.46
CA SER A 68 -16.22 -2.01 -13.65
C SER A 68 -17.03 -0.74 -13.86
N ALA A 69 -16.47 0.21 -14.60
CA ALA A 69 -17.15 1.43 -14.98
C ALA A 69 -16.84 1.81 -16.42
N THR A 70 -17.83 2.36 -17.12
CA THR A 70 -17.67 2.81 -18.51
C THR A 70 -18.12 4.26 -18.65
N ASP A 71 -17.25 5.08 -19.24
CA ASP A 71 -17.45 6.49 -19.58
C ASP A 71 -18.08 7.34 -18.46
N GLN A 72 -17.68 7.08 -17.21
CA GLN A 72 -18.09 7.89 -16.07
C GLN A 72 -17.43 9.26 -16.09
N ARG A 73 -18.18 10.29 -15.74
CA ARG A 73 -17.71 11.68 -15.79
C ARG A 73 -17.04 12.08 -14.49
N LEU A 74 -15.86 12.69 -14.59
CA LEU A 74 -15.18 13.25 -13.42
C LEU A 74 -15.84 14.58 -12.99
N ILE A 75 -16.16 14.71 -11.70
CA ILE A 75 -16.86 15.88 -11.14
C ILE A 75 -16.08 17.17 -11.45
N GLY A 76 -16.79 18.21 -11.88
CA GLY A 76 -16.20 19.53 -12.18
C GLY A 76 -15.41 19.59 -13.49
N THR A 77 -15.38 18.51 -14.29
CA THR A 77 -14.69 18.49 -15.58
C THR A 77 -15.59 17.95 -16.69
N ASN A 78 -15.11 18.01 -17.94
CA ASN A 78 -15.68 17.33 -19.10
C ASN A 78 -14.94 16.04 -19.46
N ALA A 79 -13.98 15.62 -18.63
CA ALA A 79 -13.26 14.38 -18.82
C ALA A 79 -14.10 13.19 -18.35
N THR A 80 -13.87 12.05 -19.00
CA THR A 80 -14.50 10.78 -18.64
C THR A 80 -13.44 9.74 -18.35
N PHE A 81 -13.80 8.74 -17.55
CA PHE A 81 -12.96 7.62 -17.23
C PHE A 81 -13.74 6.31 -17.34
N SER A 82 -13.03 5.24 -17.62
CA SER A 82 -13.51 3.86 -17.59
C SER A 82 -12.48 3.01 -16.87
N TYR A 83 -12.91 1.95 -16.21
CA TYR A 83 -12.00 0.95 -15.69
C TYR A 83 -12.60 -0.45 -15.77
N THR A 84 -11.74 -1.44 -15.96
CA THR A 84 -12.07 -2.85 -15.93
C THR A 84 -11.09 -3.57 -15.02
N ILE A 85 -11.60 -4.42 -14.14
CA ILE A 85 -10.78 -5.22 -13.23
C ILE A 85 -10.87 -6.68 -13.67
N THR A 86 -9.73 -7.32 -13.80
CA THR A 86 -9.60 -8.74 -14.18
C THR A 86 -8.66 -9.43 -13.19
N GLY A 87 -8.63 -10.76 -13.21
CA GLY A 87 -7.79 -11.56 -12.30
C GLY A 87 -8.60 -12.24 -11.20
N ASN A 88 -7.92 -12.75 -10.20
CA ASN A 88 -8.50 -13.53 -9.12
C ASN A 88 -7.69 -13.35 -7.82
N LEU A 89 -8.13 -14.01 -6.76
CA LEU A 89 -7.44 -13.97 -5.46
C LEU A 89 -5.99 -14.47 -5.58
N SER A 90 -5.74 -15.58 -6.28
CA SER A 90 -4.42 -16.23 -6.30
C SER A 90 -3.35 -15.46 -7.13
N SER A 91 -3.72 -14.87 -8.27
CA SER A 91 -2.81 -14.10 -9.12
C SER A 91 -2.74 -12.61 -8.77
N GLY A 92 -3.68 -12.13 -7.96
CA GLY A 92 -3.99 -10.71 -7.82
C GLY A 92 -4.86 -10.18 -8.95
N TYR A 93 -5.27 -8.92 -8.81
CA TYR A 93 -6.19 -8.24 -9.72
C TYR A 93 -5.44 -7.24 -10.59
N ILE A 94 -5.79 -7.16 -11.87
CA ILE A 94 -5.26 -6.20 -12.82
C ILE A 94 -6.37 -5.20 -13.15
N VAL A 95 -6.10 -3.94 -12.88
CA VAL A 95 -6.97 -2.81 -13.22
C VAL A 95 -6.45 -2.17 -14.49
N GLU A 96 -7.27 -2.15 -15.52
CA GLU A 96 -7.04 -1.34 -16.71
C GLU A 96 -7.96 -0.12 -16.66
N ALA A 97 -7.35 1.06 -16.72
CA ALA A 97 -8.02 2.35 -16.60
C ALA A 97 -7.83 3.17 -17.88
N ILE A 98 -8.91 3.73 -18.40
CA ILE A 98 -8.91 4.58 -19.60
C ILE A 98 -9.49 5.94 -19.25
N GLY A 99 -8.72 7.00 -19.44
CA GLY A 99 -9.17 8.39 -19.32
C GLY A 99 -9.29 9.06 -20.68
N LYS A 100 -10.35 9.86 -20.87
CA LYS A 100 -10.64 10.59 -22.09
C LYS A 100 -10.92 12.06 -21.79
N SER A 101 -10.34 12.96 -22.56
CA SER A 101 -10.64 14.41 -22.51
C SER A 101 -10.46 15.00 -23.89
N GLY A 102 -11.53 15.52 -24.51
CA GLY A 102 -11.49 15.97 -25.91
C GLY A 102 -11.15 14.82 -26.86
N GLU A 103 -10.08 14.99 -27.66
CA GLU A 103 -9.58 13.96 -28.58
C GLU A 103 -8.49 13.08 -27.93
N ALA A 104 -8.01 13.42 -26.73
CA ALA A 104 -6.97 12.66 -26.05
C ALA A 104 -7.56 11.46 -25.30
N VAL A 105 -6.90 10.31 -25.46
CA VAL A 105 -7.18 9.07 -24.75
C VAL A 105 -5.89 8.55 -24.14
N ARG A 106 -5.95 8.18 -22.86
CA ARG A 106 -4.84 7.60 -22.12
C ARG A 106 -5.28 6.36 -21.38
N GLN A 107 -4.45 5.32 -21.46
CA GLN A 107 -4.65 4.06 -20.76
C GLN A 107 -3.52 3.87 -19.75
N VAL A 108 -3.86 3.45 -18.55
CA VAL A 108 -2.94 3.13 -17.46
C VAL A 108 -3.37 1.79 -16.87
N SER A 109 -2.40 0.98 -16.44
CA SER A 109 -2.63 -0.31 -15.81
C SER A 109 -2.02 -0.33 -14.42
N ALA A 110 -2.71 -0.95 -13.45
CA ALA A 110 -2.21 -1.19 -12.12
C ALA A 110 -2.51 -2.62 -11.68
N THR A 111 -1.63 -3.22 -10.89
CA THR A 111 -1.88 -4.51 -10.24
C THR A 111 -2.26 -4.26 -8.79
N LEU A 112 -3.42 -4.73 -8.39
CA LEU A 112 -3.91 -4.73 -7.02
C LEU A 112 -3.73 -6.12 -6.41
N ARG A 113 -3.41 -6.15 -5.12
CA ARG A 113 -3.37 -7.37 -4.33
C ARG A 113 -4.16 -7.16 -3.06
N LEU A 114 -4.93 -8.18 -2.68
CA LEU A 114 -5.59 -8.18 -1.39
C LEU A 114 -4.55 -8.32 -0.30
N ARG A 115 -4.53 -7.36 0.62
CA ARG A 115 -3.67 -7.39 1.80
C ARG A 115 -4.55 -7.71 2.99
N SER A 116 -4.25 -8.82 3.64
CA SER A 116 -4.87 -9.17 4.92
C SER A 116 -4.53 -8.10 5.97
N PRO A 117 -5.44 -7.78 6.91
CA PRO A 117 -5.08 -7.02 8.11
C PRO A 117 -4.01 -7.73 8.95
N PHE A 118 -3.83 -9.05 8.73
CA PHE A 118 -2.76 -9.87 9.29
C PHE A 118 -1.83 -10.32 8.15
N GLU A 119 -1.01 -9.41 7.63
CA GLU A 119 0.02 -9.76 6.64
C GLU A 119 1.09 -10.68 7.24
N ALA A 120 1.38 -10.48 8.52
CA ALA A 120 2.15 -11.41 9.31
C ALA A 120 1.21 -12.23 10.20
N ALA A 121 1.34 -13.56 10.14
CA ALA A 121 0.70 -14.46 11.10
C ALA A 121 1.20 -14.18 12.53
N VAL A 122 2.47 -13.80 12.66
CA VAL A 122 3.07 -13.38 13.91
C VAL A 122 3.86 -12.10 13.66
N PHE A 123 3.46 -11.00 14.29
CA PHE A 123 4.20 -9.73 14.29
C PHE A 123 4.70 -9.41 15.70
N ALA A 124 6.01 -9.28 15.87
CA ALA A 124 6.62 -8.81 17.11
C ALA A 124 7.09 -7.35 16.94
N LYS A 125 6.68 -6.43 17.82
CA LYS A 125 7.20 -5.06 17.77
C LYS A 125 8.71 -4.99 18.09
N GLY A 126 9.20 -5.91 18.91
CA GLY A 126 10.59 -5.97 19.36
C GLY A 126 11.23 -7.32 19.07
N LEU A 127 11.26 -8.18 20.09
CA LEU A 127 11.95 -9.46 20.05
C LEU A 127 11.00 -10.61 19.70
N LEU A 128 11.40 -11.47 18.78
CA LEU A 128 10.76 -12.73 18.43
C LEU A 128 11.73 -13.87 18.74
N ASN A 129 11.43 -14.68 19.77
CA ASN A 129 12.28 -15.80 20.16
C ASN A 129 11.53 -17.12 20.01
N MET A 130 12.05 -18.00 19.15
CA MET A 130 11.52 -19.32 18.92
C MET A 130 12.41 -20.37 19.58
N SER A 131 11.82 -21.14 20.50
CA SER A 131 12.51 -22.22 21.20
C SER A 131 12.78 -23.44 20.31
N ASN A 132 13.63 -24.36 20.77
CA ASN A 132 14.03 -25.56 20.03
C ASN A 132 12.80 -26.35 19.55
N GLY A 133 12.81 -26.79 18.29
CA GLY A 133 11.73 -27.58 17.69
C GLY A 133 10.43 -26.79 17.41
N GLY A 134 10.43 -25.47 17.60
CA GLY A 134 9.25 -24.65 17.34
C GLY A 134 8.85 -24.68 15.86
N THR A 135 7.57 -24.90 15.57
CA THR A 135 7.06 -24.89 14.21
C THR A 135 6.00 -23.81 14.08
N ILE A 136 6.16 -22.92 13.10
CA ILE A 136 5.08 -22.04 12.64
C ILE A 136 4.63 -22.60 11.30
N ASP A 137 3.40 -23.09 11.29
CA ASP A 137 2.73 -23.67 10.14
C ASP A 137 1.36 -23.01 9.99
N TRP A 138 0.88 -22.99 8.76
CA TRP A 138 -0.48 -22.58 8.43
C TRP A 138 -1.47 -23.69 8.85
N TYR A 139 -2.72 -23.29 9.04
CA TYR A 139 -3.83 -24.21 9.23
C TYR A 139 -4.80 -24.06 8.05
N ASN A 140 -5.13 -25.18 7.40
CA ASN A 140 -6.09 -25.25 6.29
C ASN A 140 -5.69 -24.42 5.05
N TYR A 141 -4.47 -24.66 4.54
CA TYR A 141 -3.91 -24.02 3.35
C TYR A 141 -4.26 -24.81 2.08
N ASP A 142 -4.89 -24.16 1.12
CA ASP A 142 -5.00 -24.63 -0.26
C ASP A 142 -3.82 -24.09 -1.10
N ALA A 143 -3.44 -24.77 -2.19
CA ALA A 143 -2.28 -24.38 -3.01
C ALA A 143 -2.36 -22.97 -3.62
N ASP A 144 -3.54 -22.38 -3.61
CA ASP A 144 -3.85 -21.05 -4.15
C ASP A 144 -3.88 -19.95 -3.06
N ASP A 145 -3.73 -20.31 -1.78
CA ASP A 145 -3.72 -19.37 -0.67
C ASP A 145 -2.39 -18.63 -0.56
N PHE A 146 -2.42 -17.42 -0.01
CA PHE A 146 -1.22 -16.61 0.18
C PHE A 146 -0.32 -17.18 1.28
N GLY A 147 0.99 -17.12 1.08
CA GLY A 147 1.95 -17.38 2.15
C GLY A 147 1.79 -16.37 3.29
N PHE A 148 1.93 -16.81 4.54
CA PHE A 148 1.99 -15.90 5.68
C PHE A 148 3.43 -15.46 5.94
N ALA A 149 3.57 -14.31 6.60
CA ALA A 149 4.85 -13.85 7.12
C ALA A 149 4.95 -14.02 8.64
N VAL A 150 6.16 -14.28 9.13
CA VAL A 150 6.56 -14.07 10.52
C VAL A 150 7.46 -12.85 10.52
N SER A 151 7.17 -11.85 11.34
CA SER A 151 7.88 -10.58 11.23
C SER A 151 8.18 -9.87 12.54
N THR A 152 9.22 -9.04 12.50
CA THR A 152 9.54 -8.08 13.54
C THR A 152 9.50 -6.64 13.01
N GLY A 153 9.04 -5.70 13.84
CA GLY A 153 9.18 -4.26 13.59
C GLY A 153 10.57 -3.71 13.94
N SER A 154 11.45 -4.53 14.52
CA SER A 154 12.78 -4.14 14.95
C SER A 154 13.83 -4.29 13.83
N THR A 155 14.85 -3.44 13.88
CA THR A 155 16.07 -3.53 13.07
C THR A 155 17.30 -3.85 13.92
N GLY A 156 17.11 -4.09 15.22
CA GLY A 156 18.19 -4.44 16.14
C GLY A 156 18.76 -5.82 15.87
N GLU A 157 20.04 -5.99 16.17
CA GLU A 157 20.77 -7.26 16.05
C GLU A 157 20.12 -8.36 16.88
N ASN A 158 20.03 -9.57 16.32
CA ASN A 158 19.49 -10.78 16.97
C ASN A 158 18.08 -10.61 17.56
N THR A 159 17.27 -9.71 17.00
CA THR A 159 15.90 -9.49 17.49
C THR A 159 14.94 -10.58 17.04
N ILE A 160 15.29 -11.34 16.00
CA ILE A 160 14.70 -12.64 15.70
C ILE A 160 15.71 -13.71 16.12
N THR A 161 15.37 -14.54 17.10
CA THR A 161 16.20 -15.67 17.52
C THR A 161 15.49 -16.99 17.23
N LEU A 162 16.05 -17.78 16.31
CA LEU A 162 15.56 -19.10 15.92
C LEU A 162 16.51 -20.17 16.46
N LYS A 163 16.06 -20.92 17.48
CA LYS A 163 16.89 -22.00 18.04
C LYS A 163 16.81 -23.28 17.20
N SER A 164 17.49 -24.35 17.63
CA SER A 164 17.70 -25.53 16.80
C SER A 164 16.39 -26.28 16.50
N GLY A 165 16.24 -26.72 15.25
CA GLY A 165 15.06 -27.46 14.79
C GLY A 165 13.81 -26.60 14.58
N VAL A 166 13.94 -25.27 14.56
CA VAL A 166 12.81 -24.38 14.23
C VAL A 166 12.45 -24.49 12.76
N THR A 167 11.15 -24.61 12.46
CA THR A 167 10.61 -24.62 11.09
C THR A 167 9.59 -23.50 10.91
N ILE A 168 9.78 -22.68 9.88
CA ILE A 168 8.86 -21.62 9.47
C ILE A 168 8.42 -21.91 8.04
N LYS A 169 7.15 -22.30 7.86
CA LYS A 169 6.56 -22.52 6.54
C LYS A 169 5.97 -21.23 5.98
N GLY A 170 6.79 -20.20 5.86
CA GLY A 170 6.34 -18.87 5.45
C GLY A 170 7.50 -17.92 5.26
N ASP A 171 7.18 -16.68 4.89
CA ASP A 171 8.15 -15.62 4.72
C ASP A 171 8.63 -15.15 6.12
N LEU A 172 9.90 -14.75 6.24
CA LEU A 172 10.48 -14.18 7.46
C LEU A 172 10.90 -12.73 7.19
N VAL A 173 10.28 -11.79 7.91
CA VAL A 173 10.36 -10.37 7.53
C VAL A 173 10.89 -9.50 8.67
N VAL A 174 11.87 -8.66 8.38
CA VAL A 174 12.50 -7.76 9.37
C VAL A 174 11.99 -6.32 9.25
N GLY A 175 12.28 -5.49 10.26
CA GLY A 175 11.86 -4.09 10.28
C GLY A 175 12.34 -3.30 9.06
N VAL A 176 11.68 -2.18 8.76
CA VAL A 176 11.99 -1.34 7.59
C VAL A 176 13.44 -0.86 7.65
N GLY A 177 14.19 -1.14 6.57
CA GLY A 177 15.61 -0.81 6.48
C GLY A 177 16.54 -1.68 7.34
N GLY A 178 16.02 -2.73 7.98
CA GLY A 178 16.82 -3.74 8.66
C GLY A 178 17.53 -4.67 7.68
N ASP A 179 18.72 -5.11 8.05
CA ASP A 179 19.46 -6.15 7.33
C ASP A 179 19.08 -7.53 7.91
N PRO A 180 18.45 -8.43 7.14
CA PRO A 180 18.08 -9.75 7.63
C PRO A 180 19.24 -10.56 8.20
N ASP A 181 20.46 -10.40 7.66
CA ASP A 181 21.64 -11.15 8.11
C ASP A 181 22.14 -10.71 9.50
N VAL A 182 21.76 -9.51 9.94
CA VAL A 182 22.10 -8.95 11.26
C VAL A 182 20.95 -9.14 12.25
N VAL A 183 19.72 -8.99 11.78
CA VAL A 183 18.52 -9.03 12.61
C VAL A 183 18.17 -10.46 13.05
N ILE A 184 18.49 -11.46 12.23
CA ILE A 184 18.11 -12.85 12.43
C ILE A 184 19.30 -13.67 12.94
N GLU A 185 19.21 -14.13 14.18
CA GLU A 185 20.09 -15.17 14.71
C GLU A 185 19.45 -16.55 14.49
N SER A 186 20.06 -17.38 13.65
CA SER A 186 19.62 -18.77 13.46
C SER A 186 20.67 -19.76 13.95
N LYS A 187 20.25 -20.82 14.64
CA LYS A 187 21.09 -21.97 15.02
C LYS A 187 21.01 -23.08 13.98
N GLU A 188 21.77 -24.15 14.18
CA GLU A 188 21.77 -25.31 13.29
C GLU A 188 20.37 -25.94 13.16
N SER A 189 20.05 -26.42 11.95
CA SER A 189 18.79 -27.09 11.60
C SER A 189 17.55 -26.19 11.64
N VAL A 190 17.70 -24.88 11.46
CA VAL A 190 16.57 -23.97 11.20
C VAL A 190 16.16 -24.09 9.74
N THR A 191 14.85 -24.22 9.48
CA THR A 191 14.28 -24.27 8.13
C THR A 191 13.29 -23.13 7.95
N VAL A 192 13.55 -22.25 6.98
CA VAL A 192 12.59 -21.23 6.52
C VAL A 192 12.27 -21.57 5.07
N GLU A 193 11.01 -21.92 4.80
CA GLU A 193 10.58 -22.35 3.46
C GLU A 193 10.24 -21.16 2.55
N GLY A 194 9.91 -20.00 3.15
CA GLY A 194 9.62 -18.77 2.42
C GLY A 194 10.84 -17.88 2.22
N ARG A 195 10.58 -16.64 1.78
CA ARG A 195 11.61 -15.62 1.53
C ARG A 195 11.94 -14.86 2.80
N ILE A 196 13.18 -14.38 2.86
CA ILE A 196 13.65 -13.52 3.93
C ILE A 196 13.89 -12.11 3.36
N TYR A 197 13.24 -11.09 3.92
CA TYR A 197 13.37 -9.71 3.42
C TYR A 197 12.99 -8.64 4.46
N ALA A 198 13.28 -7.38 4.19
CA ALA A 198 12.89 -6.25 5.04
C ALA A 198 11.53 -5.66 4.61
N LEU A 199 10.74 -5.21 5.58
CA LEU A 199 9.47 -4.51 5.31
C LEU A 199 9.69 -3.28 4.41
N SER A 200 8.76 -3.04 3.47
CA SER A 200 8.76 -1.80 2.68
C SER A 200 8.26 -0.61 3.47
N ASP A 201 7.33 -0.84 4.40
CA ASP A 201 6.61 0.19 5.15
C ASP A 201 6.49 -0.18 6.63
N VAL A 202 6.43 0.84 7.49
CA VAL A 202 6.33 0.64 8.93
C VAL A 202 4.95 0.10 9.27
N TYR A 203 4.91 -1.07 9.89
CA TYR A 203 3.66 -1.64 10.40
C TYR A 203 3.27 -0.98 11.72
N ALA A 204 2.15 -0.25 11.72
CA ALA A 204 1.62 0.38 12.92
C ALA A 204 0.78 -0.63 13.72
N THR A 205 1.33 -1.10 14.84
CA THR A 205 0.55 -1.90 15.80
C THR A 205 -0.52 -1.03 16.46
N PRO A 206 -1.77 -1.51 16.62
CA PRO A 206 -2.78 -0.77 17.37
C PRO A 206 -2.27 -0.48 18.79
N PRO A 207 -2.64 0.68 19.38
CA PRO A 207 -2.22 1.00 20.74
C PRO A 207 -2.79 -0.03 21.72
N ALA A 208 -1.96 -0.50 22.65
CA ALA A 208 -2.43 -1.32 23.76
C ALA A 208 -3.29 -0.44 24.69
N SER A 209 -4.56 -0.79 24.85
CA SER A 209 -5.45 -0.16 25.83
C SER A 209 -5.61 -1.06 27.04
N VAL A 210 -5.42 -0.51 28.24
CA VAL A 210 -5.74 -1.21 29.49
C VAL A 210 -7.27 -1.37 29.59
N PRO A 211 -7.80 -2.56 29.89
CA PRO A 211 -9.24 -2.75 30.14
C PRO A 211 -9.77 -1.77 31.18
N GLU A 212 -10.96 -1.20 30.93
CA GLU A 212 -11.55 -0.16 31.80
C GLU A 212 -11.69 -0.62 33.26
N ALA A 213 -12.06 -1.87 33.48
CA ALA A 213 -12.14 -2.47 34.82
C ALA A 213 -10.82 -2.34 35.59
N LEU A 214 -9.67 -2.54 34.93
CA LEU A 214 -8.35 -2.40 35.54
C LEU A 214 -7.93 -0.94 35.71
N GLN A 215 -8.34 -0.05 34.81
CA GLN A 215 -8.09 1.39 34.95
C GLN A 215 -8.80 1.99 36.18
N SER A 216 -9.99 1.44 36.49
CA SER A 216 -10.85 1.88 37.59
C SER A 216 -10.42 1.36 38.97
N LEU A 217 -9.50 0.39 39.04
CA LEU A 217 -8.94 -0.06 40.31
C LEU A 217 -8.17 1.08 40.99
N LEU A 218 -8.26 1.14 42.31
CA LEU A 218 -7.42 2.03 43.12
C LEU A 218 -5.95 1.60 42.93
N SER A 219 -5.08 2.58 42.70
CA SER A 219 -3.65 2.31 42.68
C SER A 219 -3.18 1.92 44.08
N GLU A 220 -2.35 0.90 44.17
CA GLU A 220 -1.63 0.52 45.40
C GLU A 220 -0.25 1.21 45.51
N GLY A 221 0.06 2.16 44.62
CA GLY A 221 1.32 2.92 44.63
C GLY A 221 2.41 2.30 43.77
N THR A 222 3.67 2.42 44.21
CA THR A 222 4.86 1.90 43.52
C THR A 222 5.18 0.49 43.98
N LEU A 223 5.56 -0.38 43.04
CA LEU A 223 6.13 -1.68 43.35
C LEU A 223 7.67 -1.57 43.41
N GLU A 224 8.24 -1.49 44.62
CA GLU A 224 9.67 -1.18 44.87
C GLU A 224 10.55 -2.39 45.20
N GLU A 225 9.97 -3.60 45.37
CA GLU A 225 10.71 -4.81 45.76
C GLU A 225 10.14 -6.08 45.08
N SER A 226 10.98 -7.12 44.95
CA SER A 226 10.54 -8.45 44.52
C SER A 226 9.61 -9.09 45.56
N ARG A 227 8.31 -9.08 45.27
CA ARG A 227 7.27 -9.76 46.07
C ARG A 227 6.31 -10.54 45.18
N GLU A 228 5.72 -11.60 45.73
CA GLU A 228 4.65 -12.33 45.06
C GLU A 228 3.35 -11.50 45.10
N ILE A 229 2.77 -11.24 43.94
CA ILE A 229 1.48 -10.56 43.80
C ILE A 229 0.42 -11.62 43.53
N SER A 230 -0.43 -11.91 44.52
CA SER A 230 -1.46 -12.94 44.43
C SER A 230 -2.85 -12.40 44.04
N THR A 231 -2.99 -11.08 43.87
CA THR A 231 -4.25 -10.40 43.53
C THR A 231 -4.05 -9.35 42.44
N SER A 232 -5.06 -9.14 41.59
CA SER A 232 -4.98 -8.15 40.50
C SER A 232 -5.20 -6.73 41.03
N HIS A 233 -4.13 -5.91 41.01
CA HIS A 233 -4.15 -4.51 41.41
C HIS A 233 -3.59 -3.60 40.33
N LYS A 234 -3.88 -2.30 40.45
CA LYS A 234 -3.25 -1.23 39.67
C LYS A 234 -2.05 -0.70 40.47
N TYR A 235 -0.95 -0.46 39.77
CA TYR A 235 0.24 0.19 40.33
C TYR A 235 0.58 1.40 39.46
N ASP A 236 1.06 2.48 40.08
CA ASP A 236 1.42 3.71 39.36
C ASP A 236 2.78 3.57 38.67
N THR A 237 3.69 2.82 39.30
CA THR A 237 5.07 2.62 38.87
C THR A 237 5.57 1.25 39.30
N ILE A 238 6.42 0.64 38.46
CA ILE A 238 7.15 -0.60 38.77
C ILE A 238 8.64 -0.22 38.77
N ASP A 239 9.29 -0.35 39.92
CA ASP A 239 10.71 -0.08 40.15
C ASP A 239 11.34 -1.32 40.78
N LEU A 240 11.65 -2.30 39.92
CA LEU A 240 12.13 -3.65 40.29
C LEU A 240 13.66 -3.77 40.26
#